data_AF-A0A017RYC9-F1
#
_entry.id   AF-A0A017RYC9-F1
#
_cell.length_a   1.000
_cell.length_b   1.000
_cell.length_c   1.000
_cell.angle_alpha   90.00
_cell.angle_beta   90.00
_cell.angle_gamma   90.00
#
_symmetry.space_group_name_H-M   'P 1'
#
loop_
_entity.id
_entity.type
_entity.pdbx_description
1 polymer ?
#
loop_
_entity_poly.entity_id
_entity_poly.type
_entity_poly.pdbx_seq_one_letter_code
_entity_poly.pdbx_strand_id
1 'polypeptide(L)'
;MKKKTNKDIILFIIILPLFLYLAFYLLNSTENNLPYYSVINKGRMGCSVFYKGLKKLNYPVKRSIETNKYDIQDVQLIAENRGFDVNNSDIKEWISKGGILVYLVPNNLAFIEYGEKIENKVDLTIYKYGKGKIITFNVLEITNINLGKSTEGAYELLRQIDKNKQRNIVFNEYYMFANLNPKTLWDFIPLGAKFIIYQIIIIIAAFFYYKGKRFGKAVPIYEEVERVENEYLYASGALLRQAECWDAMFDIFYKVFIKELNPPDENWLEYWRKLNLADIDKAEELYRFISKIDVKTAQKEYKHIVYILEQLTNTLKQRRDGTWKIYKGTI
;
A
#
# COMPACT_ATOMS: atom_id res chain seq x y z
N MET A 1 24.31 9.33 -34.47
CA MET A 1 23.68 9.29 -33.13
C MET A 1 24.64 8.67 -32.13
N LYS A 2 25.21 9.44 -31.18
CA LYS A 2 26.04 8.88 -30.10
C LYS A 2 25.16 8.03 -29.19
N LYS A 3 25.45 6.73 -29.06
CA LYS A 3 24.84 5.84 -28.05
C LYS A 3 25.11 6.46 -26.67
N LYS A 4 24.11 7.09 -26.06
CA LYS A 4 24.13 7.38 -24.62
C LYS A 4 24.12 6.03 -23.91
N THR A 5 25.30 5.53 -23.57
CA THR A 5 25.40 4.45 -22.59
C THR A 5 24.89 5.03 -21.28
N ASN A 6 23.76 4.52 -20.81
CA ASN A 6 23.17 4.88 -19.51
C ASN A 6 24.07 4.33 -18.40
N LYS A 7 25.23 4.98 -18.18
CA LYS A 7 26.15 4.68 -17.08
C LYS A 7 25.43 4.65 -15.74
N ASP A 8 24.38 5.44 -15.59
CA ASP A 8 23.52 5.50 -14.41
C ASP A 8 22.73 4.20 -14.18
N ILE A 9 22.30 3.52 -15.24
CA ILE A 9 21.60 2.22 -15.14
C ILE A 9 22.60 1.13 -14.74
N ILE A 10 23.81 1.15 -15.30
CA ILE A 10 24.87 0.21 -14.95
C ILE A 10 25.29 0.38 -13.49
N LEU A 11 25.42 1.64 -13.03
CA LEU A 11 25.71 1.96 -11.64
C LEU A 11 24.60 1.44 -10.71
N PHE A 12 23.33 1.62 -11.09
CA PHE A 12 22.19 1.11 -10.32
C PHE A 12 22.16 -0.42 -10.24
N ILE A 13 22.46 -1.12 -11.34
CA ILE A 13 22.55 -2.58 -11.39
C ILE A 13 23.69 -3.12 -10.53
N ILE A 14 24.78 -2.36 -10.32
CA ILE A 14 25.92 -2.77 -9.49
C ILE A 14 25.70 -2.41 -8.01
N ILE A 15 25.13 -1.24 -7.73
CA ILE A 15 24.91 -0.75 -6.36
C ILE A 15 23.78 -1.51 -5.67
N LEU A 16 22.70 -1.87 -6.39
CA LEU A 16 21.54 -2.55 -5.81
C LEU A 16 21.90 -3.92 -5.19
N PRO A 17 22.62 -4.84 -5.88
CA PRO A 17 23.06 -6.11 -5.29
C PRO A 17 24.01 -5.90 -4.11
N LEU A 18 24.89 -4.90 -4.17
CA LEU A 18 25.82 -4.59 -3.08
C LEU A 18 25.07 -4.13 -1.82
N PHE A 19 24.05 -3.29 -1.98
CA PHE A 19 23.17 -2.84 -0.90
C PHE A 19 22.27 -3.97 -0.36
N LEU A 20 21.78 -4.86 -1.23
CA LEU A 20 21.04 -6.05 -0.82
C LEU A 20 21.94 -7.02 -0.03
N TYR A 21 23.18 -7.22 -0.49
CA TYR A 21 24.17 -8.03 0.22
C TYR A 21 24.50 -7.43 1.59
N LEU A 22 24.72 -6.11 1.66
CA LEU A 22 24.98 -5.41 2.91
C LEU A 22 23.77 -5.51 3.87
N ALA A 23 22.54 -5.35 3.36
CA ALA A 23 21.32 -5.53 4.13
C ALA A 23 21.16 -6.97 4.64
N PHE A 24 21.52 -7.97 3.83
CA PHE A 24 21.52 -9.38 4.21
C PHE A 24 22.59 -9.73 5.24
N TYR A 25 23.78 -9.13 5.12
CA TYR A 25 24.84 -9.26 6.11
C TYR A 25 24.43 -8.66 7.46
N LEU A 26 23.79 -7.47 7.44
CA LEU A 26 23.23 -6.84 8.64
C LEU A 26 22.04 -7.63 9.23
N LEU A 27 21.22 -8.28 8.39
CA LEU A 27 20.16 -9.20 8.85
C LEU A 27 20.71 -10.35 9.69
N ASN A 28 21.87 -10.87 9.30
CA ASN A 28 22.51 -11.98 10.01
C ASN A 28 23.23 -11.54 11.29
N SER A 29 23.60 -10.26 11.42
CA SER A 29 24.29 -9.75 12.62
C SER A 29 23.35 -9.22 13.70
N THR A 30 22.14 -8.79 13.34
CA THR A 30 21.12 -8.45 14.35
C THR A 30 20.50 -9.73 14.91
N GLU A 31 21.08 -10.26 15.98
CA GLU A 31 20.39 -11.20 16.87
C GLU A 31 18.98 -10.66 17.12
N ASN A 32 17.96 -11.49 16.86
CA ASN A 32 16.54 -11.14 16.96
C ASN A 32 16.26 -10.15 18.12
N ASN A 33 15.57 -9.03 17.85
CA ASN A 33 15.10 -8.01 18.81
C ASN A 33 14.13 -8.55 19.90
N LEU A 34 14.11 -9.86 20.11
CA LEU A 34 13.35 -10.55 21.11
C LEU A 34 14.12 -10.52 22.45
N PRO A 35 13.42 -10.41 23.59
CA PRO A 35 14.06 -10.43 24.90
C PRO A 35 14.99 -11.63 25.08
N TYR A 36 16.08 -11.43 25.81
CA TYR A 36 16.89 -12.55 26.29
C TYR A 36 16.04 -13.48 27.15
N TYR A 37 16.39 -14.77 27.14
CA TYR A 37 15.73 -15.85 27.89
C TYR A 37 14.28 -16.14 27.47
N SER A 38 13.75 -15.45 26.47
CA SER A 38 12.42 -15.75 25.94
C SER A 38 12.40 -17.09 25.18
N VAL A 39 11.30 -17.82 25.29
CA VAL A 39 11.05 -19.09 24.59
C VAL A 39 10.75 -18.91 23.10
N ILE A 40 10.42 -17.69 22.65
CA ILE A 40 10.30 -17.37 21.23
C ILE A 40 11.62 -16.88 20.61
N ASN A 41 12.61 -16.53 21.44
CA ASN A 41 13.91 -16.10 20.98
C ASN A 41 14.75 -17.31 20.49
N LYS A 42 15.02 -17.33 19.18
CA LYS A 42 15.83 -18.36 18.52
C LYS A 42 17.34 -18.03 18.51
N GLY A 43 17.73 -16.84 18.98
CA GLY A 43 19.13 -16.41 19.09
C GLY A 43 19.88 -17.13 20.21
N ARG A 44 21.17 -16.81 20.39
CA ARG A 44 22.07 -17.52 21.34
C ARG A 44 21.55 -17.50 22.77
N MET A 45 21.03 -16.35 23.21
CA MET A 45 20.55 -16.11 24.59
C MET A 45 19.07 -16.45 24.82
N GLY A 46 18.37 -17.01 23.83
CA GLY A 46 16.97 -17.43 24.00
C GLY A 46 16.83 -18.82 24.61
N CYS A 47 15.62 -19.18 25.06
CA CYS A 47 15.31 -20.49 25.66
C CYS A 47 14.39 -21.35 24.76
N SER A 48 14.33 -21.04 23.47
CA SER A 48 13.43 -21.70 22.52
C SER A 48 13.70 -23.20 22.33
N VAL A 49 14.96 -23.63 22.42
CA VAL A 49 15.34 -25.04 22.29
C VAL A 49 14.82 -25.83 23.50
N PHE A 50 14.99 -25.31 24.72
CA PHE A 50 14.47 -25.92 25.94
C PHE A 50 12.94 -26.10 25.85
N TYR A 51 12.21 -25.02 25.60
CA TYR A 51 10.75 -25.05 25.50
C TYR A 51 10.23 -26.03 24.44
N LYS A 52 10.85 -26.04 23.25
CA LYS A 52 10.51 -27.00 22.20
C LYS A 52 10.88 -28.43 22.56
N GLY A 53 11.99 -28.63 23.27
CA GLY A 53 12.41 -29.92 23.80
C GLY A 53 11.34 -30.50 24.73
N LEU A 54 10.86 -29.70 25.68
CA LEU A 54 9.78 -30.09 26.59
C LEU A 54 8.49 -30.46 25.84
N LYS A 55 8.10 -29.67 24.83
CA LYS A 55 6.96 -30.01 23.96
C LYS A 55 7.13 -31.35 23.26
N LYS A 56 8.32 -31.60 22.69
CA LYS A 56 8.62 -32.86 22.00
C LYS A 56 8.62 -34.06 22.95
N LEU A 57 8.97 -33.84 24.21
CA LEU A 57 8.92 -34.84 25.28
C LEU A 57 7.51 -34.97 25.92
N ASN A 58 6.47 -34.36 25.33
CA ASN A 58 5.09 -34.38 25.81
C ASN A 58 4.85 -33.78 27.20
N TYR A 59 5.72 -32.86 27.65
CA TYR A 59 5.44 -32.09 28.85
C TYR A 59 4.29 -31.10 28.59
N PRO A 60 3.41 -30.85 29.58
CA PRO A 60 2.31 -29.90 29.47
C PRO A 60 2.81 -28.45 29.61
N VAL A 61 3.60 -27.99 28.64
CA VAL A 61 4.18 -26.65 28.64
C VAL A 61 3.29 -25.64 27.91
N LYS A 62 3.15 -24.44 28.50
CA LYS A 62 2.42 -23.31 27.92
C LYS A 62 3.28 -22.05 28.00
N ARG A 63 3.02 -21.11 27.08
CA ARG A 63 3.57 -19.76 27.12
C ARG A 63 2.44 -18.81 27.50
N SER A 64 2.67 -17.90 28.45
CA SER A 64 1.71 -16.89 28.86
C SER A 64 2.31 -15.48 28.69
N ILE A 65 1.53 -14.56 28.12
CA ILE A 65 1.87 -13.13 27.97
C ILE A 65 0.79 -12.20 28.48
N GLU A 66 -0.37 -12.71 28.87
CA GLU A 66 -1.61 -11.92 28.94
C GLU A 66 -1.94 -11.45 30.36
N THR A 67 -1.51 -12.16 31.40
CA THR A 67 -1.90 -11.80 32.77
C THR A 67 -0.83 -12.14 33.79
N ASN A 68 -0.81 -11.36 34.88
CA ASN A 68 -0.09 -11.63 36.11
C ASN A 68 -0.85 -12.62 37.04
N LYS A 69 -1.77 -13.43 36.49
CA LYS A 69 -2.57 -14.36 37.30
C LYS A 69 -1.88 -15.72 37.36
N TYR A 70 -1.64 -16.19 38.58
CA TYR A 70 -0.92 -17.43 38.84
C TYR A 70 -1.88 -18.52 39.35
N ASP A 71 -1.97 -19.63 38.63
CA ASP A 71 -2.67 -20.83 39.13
C ASP A 71 -1.73 -21.62 40.05
N ILE A 72 -2.22 -22.01 41.22
CA ILE A 72 -1.48 -22.78 42.22
C ILE A 72 -1.14 -24.20 41.72
N GLN A 73 -1.93 -24.74 40.79
CA GLN A 73 -1.69 -26.07 40.21
C GLN A 73 -0.60 -26.09 39.13
N ASP A 74 -0.16 -24.91 38.67
CA ASP A 74 0.80 -24.75 37.59
C ASP A 74 2.15 -24.26 38.14
N VAL A 75 3.25 -24.70 37.53
CA VAL A 75 4.57 -24.14 37.78
C VAL A 75 4.75 -22.91 36.91
N GLN A 76 5.13 -21.79 37.51
CA GLN A 76 5.39 -20.55 36.80
C GLN A 76 6.90 -20.39 36.62
N LEU A 77 7.38 -20.41 35.37
CA LEU A 77 8.75 -20.08 35.01
C LEU A 77 8.79 -18.61 34.60
N ILE A 78 9.51 -17.79 35.38
CA ILE A 78 9.66 -16.37 35.12
C ILE A 78 11.15 -16.06 35.09
N ALA A 79 11.63 -15.48 34.01
CA ALA A 79 13.00 -14.97 33.99
C ALA A 79 13.06 -13.55 34.52
N GLU A 80 14.17 -13.25 35.20
CA GLU A 80 14.46 -11.94 35.74
C GLU A 80 14.32 -10.86 34.65
N ASN A 81 13.51 -9.86 34.97
CA ASN A 81 13.39 -8.63 34.20
C ASN A 81 13.09 -7.47 35.13
N ARG A 82 13.42 -6.24 34.73
CA ARG A 82 13.26 -5.01 35.52
C ARG A 82 11.85 -4.75 36.06
N GLY A 83 10.83 -5.41 35.51
CA GLY A 83 9.43 -5.24 35.94
C GLY A 83 8.91 -6.35 36.87
N PHE A 84 9.69 -7.39 37.16
CA PHE A 84 9.30 -8.48 38.03
C PHE A 84 10.04 -8.38 39.36
N ASP A 85 9.30 -8.41 40.46
CA ASP A 85 9.85 -8.46 41.81
C ASP A 85 9.32 -9.70 42.53
N VAL A 86 10.18 -10.69 42.73
CA VAL A 86 9.88 -11.93 43.45
C VAL A 86 9.48 -11.71 44.91
N ASN A 87 9.86 -10.58 45.49
CA ASN A 87 9.57 -10.19 46.87
C ASN A 87 8.27 -9.39 47.01
N ASN A 88 7.51 -9.21 45.92
CA ASN A 88 6.20 -8.58 45.96
C ASN A 88 5.21 -9.36 46.85
N SER A 89 4.32 -8.64 47.55
CA SER A 89 3.31 -9.19 48.47
C SER A 89 2.39 -10.21 47.81
N ASP A 90 1.96 -9.96 46.58
CA ASP A 90 0.99 -10.82 45.88
C ASP A 90 1.62 -12.17 45.52
N ILE A 91 2.91 -12.14 45.14
CA ILE A 91 3.69 -13.35 44.85
C ILE A 91 3.95 -14.12 46.15
N LYS A 92 4.39 -13.41 47.21
CA LYS A 92 4.57 -13.99 48.55
C LYS A 92 3.30 -14.72 49.00
N GLU A 93 2.13 -14.08 48.88
CA GLU A 93 0.84 -14.68 49.24
C GLU A 93 0.51 -15.90 48.37
N TRP A 94 0.68 -15.81 47.05
CA TRP A 94 0.43 -16.93 46.13
C TRP A 94 1.32 -18.15 46.44
N ILE A 95 2.61 -17.94 46.71
CA ILE A 95 3.53 -19.01 47.10
C ILE A 95 3.12 -19.61 48.45
N SER A 96 2.75 -18.78 49.43
CA SER A 96 2.30 -19.28 50.74
C SER A 96 1.12 -20.26 50.64
N LYS A 97 0.23 -20.06 49.66
CA LYS A 97 -0.95 -20.91 49.39
C LYS A 97 -0.63 -22.24 48.70
N GLY A 98 0.58 -22.41 48.17
CA GLY A 98 1.02 -23.63 47.48
C GLY A 98 1.66 -23.40 46.11
N GLY A 99 1.76 -22.14 45.65
CA GLY A 99 2.35 -21.81 44.37
C GLY A 99 3.82 -22.25 44.24
N ILE A 100 4.22 -22.60 43.02
CA ILE A 100 5.59 -23.01 42.71
C ILE A 100 6.17 -22.09 41.65
N LEU A 101 7.10 -21.23 42.07
CA LEU A 101 7.82 -20.30 41.22
C LEU A 101 9.18 -20.89 40.85
N VAL A 102 9.48 -20.95 39.56
CA VAL A 102 10.84 -21.13 39.06
C VAL A 102 11.33 -19.76 38.59
N TYR A 103 12.21 -19.16 39.38
CA TYR A 103 12.78 -17.85 39.09
C TYR A 103 14.12 -17.99 38.39
N LEU A 104 14.14 -17.68 37.09
CA LEU A 104 15.30 -17.86 36.22
C LEU A 104 16.16 -16.60 36.27
N VAL A 105 17.33 -16.68 36.91
CA VAL A 105 18.21 -15.53 37.19
C VAL A 105 19.62 -15.83 36.70
N PRO A 106 20.32 -14.90 36.03
CA PRO A 106 21.71 -15.12 35.64
C PRO A 106 22.60 -15.39 36.86
N ASN A 107 23.43 -16.43 36.80
CA ASN A 107 24.33 -16.84 37.88
C ASN A 107 23.65 -17.16 39.22
N ASN A 108 22.32 -17.37 39.22
CA ASN A 108 21.55 -17.68 40.43
C ASN A 108 21.72 -16.65 41.57
N LEU A 109 21.95 -15.37 41.25
CA LEU A 109 22.17 -14.29 42.22
C LEU A 109 20.88 -13.64 42.73
N ALA A 110 19.80 -14.41 42.82
CA ALA A 110 18.50 -13.90 43.24
C ALA A 110 18.49 -13.55 44.73
N PHE A 111 18.06 -12.33 45.07
CA PHE A 111 17.81 -11.94 46.46
C PHE A 111 16.35 -12.28 46.84
N ILE A 112 16.17 -13.28 47.71
CA ILE A 112 14.87 -13.70 48.23
C ILE A 112 14.80 -13.35 49.71
N GLU A 113 13.85 -12.48 50.08
CA GLU A 113 13.69 -11.95 51.45
C GLU A 113 12.92 -12.90 52.40
N TYR A 114 12.34 -13.97 51.87
CA TYR A 114 11.38 -14.81 52.57
C TYR A 114 11.53 -16.29 52.24
N GLY A 115 10.99 -17.12 53.12
CA GLY A 115 11.11 -18.57 53.01
C GLY A 115 12.44 -19.11 53.54
N GLU A 116 12.43 -20.38 53.88
CA GLU A 116 13.58 -21.11 54.40
C GLU A 116 14.34 -21.78 53.25
N LYS A 117 15.67 -21.61 53.22
CA LYS A 117 16.54 -22.22 52.22
C LYS A 117 16.69 -23.72 52.52
N ILE A 118 16.15 -24.58 51.65
CA ILE A 118 16.20 -26.04 51.81
C ILE A 118 17.38 -26.65 51.06
N GLU A 119 17.66 -26.16 49.86
CA GLU A 119 18.72 -26.70 49.00
C GLU A 119 19.52 -25.54 48.39
N ASN A 120 20.84 -25.68 48.39
CA ASN A 120 21.76 -24.67 47.87
C ASN A 120 22.84 -25.34 47.02
N LYS A 121 22.67 -25.29 45.70
CA LYS A 121 23.67 -25.67 44.69
C LYS A 121 24.11 -24.41 43.94
N VAL A 122 25.22 -24.50 43.22
CA VAL A 122 25.79 -23.39 42.44
C VAL A 122 24.74 -22.77 41.52
N ASP A 123 24.08 -23.60 40.69
CA ASP A 123 23.13 -23.12 39.68
C ASP A 123 21.66 -23.23 40.09
N LEU A 124 21.39 -23.70 41.32
CA LEU A 124 20.03 -23.95 41.78
C LEU A 124 19.91 -23.73 43.28
N THR A 125 18.90 -22.98 43.70
CA THR A 125 18.58 -22.82 45.12
C THR A 125 17.07 -22.95 45.33
N ILE A 126 16.67 -23.63 46.40
CA ILE A 126 15.25 -23.86 46.72
C ILE A 126 14.92 -23.20 48.05
N TYR A 127 13.89 -22.35 48.05
CA TYR A 127 13.29 -21.75 49.23
C TYR A 127 11.88 -22.31 49.41
N LYS A 128 11.51 -22.67 50.64
CA LYS A 128 10.14 -23.08 50.97
C LYS A 128 9.46 -22.00 51.78
N TYR A 129 8.22 -21.69 51.41
CA TYR A 129 7.43 -20.69 52.09
C TYR A 129 5.96 -21.11 52.13
N GLY A 130 5.40 -21.26 53.33
CA GLY A 130 4.07 -21.83 53.52
C GLY A 130 3.96 -23.23 52.89
N LYS A 131 2.97 -23.41 52.01
CA LYS A 131 2.75 -24.66 51.26
C LYS A 131 3.50 -24.71 49.92
N GLY A 132 4.04 -23.60 49.45
CA GLY A 132 4.70 -23.49 48.15
C GLY A 132 6.23 -23.38 48.27
N LYS A 133 6.86 -23.07 47.13
CA LYS A 133 8.32 -22.92 47.05
C LYS A 133 8.76 -22.04 45.88
N ILE A 134 9.97 -21.52 46.02
CA ILE A 134 10.71 -20.79 44.99
C ILE A 134 11.93 -21.62 44.63
N ILE A 135 12.12 -21.87 43.34
CA ILE A 135 13.30 -22.50 42.77
C ILE A 135 14.02 -21.42 41.98
N THR A 136 15.11 -20.88 42.52
CA THR A 136 15.97 -19.98 41.78
C THR A 136 16.94 -20.82 40.96
N PHE A 137 17.11 -20.48 39.69
CA PHE A 137 17.91 -21.30 38.77
C PHE A 137 18.69 -20.43 37.79
N ASN A 138 19.93 -20.84 37.49
CA ASN A 138 20.78 -20.16 36.53
C ASN A 138 20.22 -20.29 35.11
N VAL A 139 19.60 -19.21 34.61
CA VAL A 139 18.95 -19.21 33.29
C VAL A 139 19.92 -19.54 32.15
N LEU A 140 21.21 -19.28 32.33
CA LEU A 140 22.23 -19.55 31.32
C LEU A 140 22.29 -21.04 30.97
N GLU A 141 22.02 -21.95 31.91
CA GLU A 141 22.05 -23.40 31.71
C GLU A 141 20.98 -23.92 30.74
N ILE A 142 19.92 -23.12 30.48
CA ILE A 142 18.83 -23.47 29.56
C ILE A 142 18.77 -22.58 28.32
N THR A 143 19.80 -21.76 28.09
CA THR A 143 19.91 -20.96 26.86
C THR A 143 20.30 -21.82 25.66
N ASN A 144 19.91 -21.40 24.45
CA ASN A 144 20.18 -22.12 23.21
C ASN A 144 21.70 -22.36 23.00
N ILE A 145 22.56 -21.41 23.41
CA ILE A 145 24.01 -21.57 23.32
C ILE A 145 24.56 -22.65 24.26
N ASN A 146 24.10 -22.67 25.51
CA ASN A 146 24.64 -23.60 26.51
C ASN A 146 24.06 -25.00 26.37
N LEU A 147 22.79 -25.12 25.95
CA LEU A 147 22.19 -26.40 25.60
C LEU A 147 22.92 -27.12 24.46
N GLY A 148 23.58 -26.37 23.56
CA GLY A 148 24.44 -26.95 22.54
C GLY A 148 25.75 -27.54 23.08
N LYS A 149 26.14 -27.18 24.32
CA LYS A 149 27.37 -27.64 24.99
C LYS A 149 27.09 -28.72 26.04
N SER A 150 26.10 -28.49 26.90
CA SER A 150 25.69 -29.41 27.97
C SER A 150 24.19 -29.32 28.20
N THR A 151 23.58 -30.45 28.56
CA THR A 151 22.15 -30.54 28.91
C THR A 151 21.92 -30.82 30.40
N GLU A 152 22.99 -30.91 31.20
CA GLU A 152 22.93 -31.31 32.60
C GLU A 152 22.08 -30.35 33.46
N GLY A 153 22.33 -29.04 33.36
CA GLY A 153 21.54 -28.05 34.10
C GLY A 153 20.06 -28.07 33.73
N ALA A 154 19.75 -28.29 32.45
CA ALA A 154 18.36 -28.41 31.98
C ALA A 154 17.65 -29.64 32.56
N TYR A 155 18.35 -30.78 32.67
CA TYR A 155 17.82 -31.97 33.32
C TYR A 155 17.68 -31.81 34.83
N GLU A 156 18.61 -31.12 35.50
CA GLU A 156 18.49 -30.85 36.94
C GLU A 156 17.28 -29.96 37.23
N LEU A 157 17.05 -28.91 36.44
CA LEU A 157 15.84 -28.09 36.57
C LEU A 157 14.57 -28.95 36.39
N LEU A 158 14.52 -29.79 35.35
CA LEU A 158 13.37 -30.65 35.11
C LEU A 158 13.12 -31.63 36.24
N ARG A 159 14.17 -32.25 36.76
CA ARG A 159 14.08 -33.16 37.91
C ARG A 159 13.45 -32.48 39.12
N GLN A 160 13.76 -31.19 39.33
CA GLN A 160 13.18 -30.44 40.44
C GLN A 160 11.72 -30.04 40.19
N ILE A 161 11.33 -29.78 38.94
CA ILE A 161 9.94 -29.55 38.54
C ILE A 161 9.12 -30.83 38.72
N ASP A 162 9.60 -31.97 38.19
CA ASP A 162 8.90 -33.27 38.16
C ASP A 162 8.53 -33.82 39.53
N LYS A 163 9.35 -33.53 40.56
CA LYS A 163 9.08 -33.95 41.94
C LYS A 163 7.72 -33.50 42.47
N ASN A 164 7.08 -32.51 41.86
CA ASN A 164 5.92 -31.84 42.42
C ASN A 164 4.61 -32.10 41.65
N LYS A 165 4.61 -32.96 40.63
CA LYS A 165 3.42 -33.47 39.92
C LYS A 165 2.39 -32.39 39.50
N GLN A 166 2.84 -31.31 38.88
CA GLN A 166 1.95 -30.23 38.45
C GLN A 166 1.23 -30.50 37.15
N ARG A 167 0.16 -29.73 36.95
CA ARG A 167 -0.69 -29.82 35.76
C ARG A 167 -0.01 -29.21 34.54
N ASN A 168 0.53 -27.99 34.62
CA ASN A 168 1.25 -27.36 33.52
C ASN A 168 2.55 -26.69 33.98
N ILE A 169 3.48 -26.55 33.04
CA ILE A 169 4.69 -25.74 33.15
C ILE A 169 4.47 -24.48 32.30
N VAL A 170 4.28 -23.34 32.95
CA VAL A 170 3.94 -22.09 32.29
C VAL A 170 5.17 -21.20 32.22
N PHE A 171 5.68 -20.97 31.01
CA PHE A 171 6.66 -19.93 30.74
C PHE A 171 5.93 -18.58 30.71
N ASN A 172 5.95 -17.89 31.85
CA ASN A 172 5.27 -16.62 32.02
C ASN A 172 6.22 -15.49 31.61
N GLU A 173 5.97 -14.98 30.40
CA GLU A 173 6.73 -13.89 29.81
C GLU A 173 5.99 -12.55 29.94
N TYR A 174 4.91 -12.46 30.73
CA TYR A 174 4.15 -11.23 30.91
C TYR A 174 5.08 -10.04 31.20
N TYR A 175 5.97 -10.17 32.18
CA TYR A 175 6.90 -9.11 32.57
C TYR A 175 7.97 -8.80 31.52
N MET A 176 8.28 -9.71 30.60
CA MET A 176 9.19 -9.45 29.47
C MET A 176 8.55 -8.57 28.41
N PHE A 177 7.23 -8.66 28.24
CA PHE A 177 6.49 -7.99 27.17
C PHE A 177 5.58 -6.85 27.65
N ALA A 178 5.26 -6.77 28.95
CA ALA A 178 4.37 -5.76 29.54
C ALA A 178 4.90 -4.32 29.43
N ASN A 179 6.23 -4.13 29.43
CA ASN A 179 6.87 -2.81 29.31
C ASN A 179 7.22 -2.41 27.87
N LEU A 180 6.83 -3.22 26.88
CA LEU A 180 7.00 -2.82 25.49
C LEU A 180 5.79 -1.95 25.15
N ASN A 181 6.03 -0.63 24.99
CA ASN A 181 5.11 0.30 24.29
C ASN A 181 4.39 -0.46 23.17
N PRO A 182 3.07 -0.28 22.97
CA PRO A 182 2.27 -1.11 22.06
C PRO A 182 3.00 -1.22 20.73
N LYS A 183 3.66 -2.36 20.55
CA LYS A 183 4.59 -2.55 19.44
C LYS A 183 3.77 -2.54 18.17
N THR A 184 4.06 -1.59 17.30
CA THR A 184 3.46 -1.57 15.97
C THR A 184 4.00 -2.75 15.17
N LEU A 185 3.29 -3.17 14.11
CA LEU A 185 3.80 -4.21 13.20
C LEU A 185 5.20 -3.89 12.67
N TRP A 186 5.55 -2.60 12.60
CA TRP A 186 6.87 -2.10 12.24
C TRP A 186 7.97 -2.53 13.22
N ASP A 187 7.67 -2.68 14.51
CA ASP A 187 8.67 -3.00 15.55
C ASP A 187 9.09 -4.47 15.54
N PHE A 188 8.31 -5.33 14.88
CA PHE A 188 8.60 -6.75 14.73
C PHE A 188 9.38 -7.07 13.44
N ILE A 189 9.44 -6.14 12.50
CA ILE A 189 10.18 -6.32 11.25
C ILE A 189 11.69 -6.21 11.57
N PRO A 190 12.52 -7.21 11.23
CA PRO A 190 13.96 -7.15 11.40
C PRO A 190 14.56 -5.92 10.71
N LEU A 191 15.62 -5.34 11.28
CA LEU A 191 16.18 -4.07 10.81
C LEU A 191 16.51 -4.10 9.30
N GLY A 192 17.07 -5.20 8.78
CA GLY A 192 17.35 -5.29 7.35
C GLY A 192 16.12 -5.48 6.46
N ALA A 193 15.03 -6.05 6.96
CA ALA A 193 13.76 -6.03 6.23
C ALA A 193 13.19 -4.60 6.13
N LYS A 194 13.39 -3.76 7.16
CA LYS A 194 13.08 -2.31 7.07
C LYS A 194 13.93 -1.64 5.99
N PHE A 195 15.22 -1.95 5.90
CA PHE A 195 16.09 -1.42 4.84
C PHE A 195 15.63 -1.83 3.44
N ILE A 196 15.18 -3.08 3.25
CA ILE A 196 14.61 -3.53 1.97
C ILE A 196 13.37 -2.71 1.61
N ILE A 197 12.47 -2.48 2.57
CA ILE A 197 11.26 -1.66 2.35
C ILE A 197 11.64 -0.23 1.97
N TYR A 198 12.58 0.39 2.68
CA TYR A 198 13.09 1.72 2.33
C TYR A 198 13.71 1.77 0.93
N GLN A 199 14.48 0.75 0.56
CA GLN A 199 15.02 0.65 -0.81
C GLN A 199 13.90 0.58 -1.84
N ILE A 200 12.88 -0.26 -1.65
CA ILE A 200 11.73 -0.33 -2.56
C ILE A 200 11.07 1.04 -2.73
N ILE A 201 10.82 1.77 -1.62
CA ILE A 201 10.24 3.11 -1.65
C ILE A 201 11.12 4.08 -2.44
N ILE A 202 12.44 4.07 -2.23
CA ILE A 202 13.39 4.93 -2.95
C ILE A 202 13.41 4.58 -4.44
N ILE A 203 13.36 3.29 -4.79
CA ILE A 203 13.34 2.85 -6.19
C ILE A 203 12.06 3.30 -6.88
N ILE A 204 10.91 3.18 -6.20
CA ILE A 204 9.63 3.67 -6.71
C ILE A 204 9.67 5.18 -6.91
N ALA A 205 10.15 5.93 -5.91
CA ALA A 205 10.31 7.38 -6.00
C ALA A 205 11.26 7.78 -7.14
N ALA A 206 12.39 7.09 -7.29
CA ALA A 206 13.36 7.31 -8.37
C ALA A 206 12.77 6.95 -9.74
N PHE A 207 11.96 5.88 -9.82
CA PHE A 207 11.24 5.49 -11.03
C PHE A 207 10.25 6.58 -11.43
N PHE A 208 9.44 7.08 -10.49
CA PHE A 208 8.53 8.19 -10.73
C PHE A 208 9.25 9.49 -11.04
N TYR A 209 10.43 9.74 -10.45
CA TYR A 209 11.24 10.90 -10.80
C TYR A 209 11.80 10.79 -12.24
N TYR A 210 12.34 9.63 -12.60
CA TYR A 210 12.91 9.36 -13.91
C TYR A 210 11.85 9.37 -15.02
N LYS A 211 10.70 8.73 -14.79
CA LYS A 211 9.58 8.69 -15.73
C LYS A 211 8.73 9.96 -15.68
N GLY A 212 8.58 10.58 -14.52
CA GLY A 212 7.78 11.77 -14.25
C GLY A 212 8.40 13.08 -14.74
N LYS A 213 9.70 13.09 -15.08
CA LYS A 213 10.30 14.16 -15.89
C LYS A 213 9.69 14.31 -17.31
N ARG A 214 8.67 13.50 -17.64
CA ARG A 214 7.84 13.58 -18.85
C ARG A 214 6.38 13.99 -18.62
N PHE A 215 6.01 14.58 -17.49
CA PHE A 215 4.92 15.55 -17.58
C PHE A 215 5.49 16.70 -18.42
N GLY A 216 5.13 16.71 -19.71
CA GLY A 216 5.70 17.63 -20.70
C GLY A 216 5.63 19.08 -20.24
N LYS A 217 6.31 19.98 -20.96
CA LYS A 217 6.17 21.43 -20.75
C LYS A 217 4.70 21.74 -20.47
N ALA A 218 4.41 22.45 -19.38
CA ALA A 218 3.08 22.96 -19.11
C ALA A 218 2.58 23.55 -20.42
N VAL A 219 1.60 22.88 -21.04
CA VAL A 219 0.98 23.40 -22.24
C VAL A 219 0.29 24.65 -21.72
N PRO A 220 0.72 25.86 -22.12
CA PRO A 220 -0.03 27.05 -21.76
C PRO A 220 -1.44 26.77 -22.26
N ILE A 221 -2.41 26.89 -21.36
CA ILE A 221 -3.82 26.91 -21.73
C ILE A 221 -3.92 28.21 -22.54
N TYR A 222 -3.65 28.12 -23.85
CA TYR A 222 -4.13 29.13 -24.78
C TYR A 222 -5.63 29.15 -24.54
N GLU A 223 -6.12 30.36 -24.24
CA GLU A 223 -7.50 30.72 -23.98
C GLU A 223 -8.45 29.68 -24.56
N GLU A 224 -9.40 29.19 -23.74
CA GLU A 224 -10.51 28.38 -24.20
C GLU A 224 -11.08 29.03 -25.47
N VAL A 225 -10.66 28.52 -26.63
CA VAL A 225 -11.27 28.89 -27.89
C VAL A 225 -12.65 28.29 -27.77
N GLU A 226 -13.62 29.15 -27.50
CA GLU A 226 -15.04 28.85 -27.48
C GLU A 226 -15.31 27.81 -28.57
N ARG A 227 -15.66 26.58 -28.16
CA ARG A 227 -15.84 25.47 -29.09
C ARG A 227 -16.86 25.91 -30.12
N VAL A 228 -16.38 26.07 -31.36
CA VAL A 228 -17.13 26.65 -32.47
C VAL A 228 -18.47 25.91 -32.59
N GLU A 229 -19.61 26.62 -32.62
CA GLU A 229 -20.98 26.07 -32.82
C GLU A 229 -21.04 24.98 -33.92
N ASN A 230 -20.11 25.05 -34.88
CA ASN A 230 -19.91 24.08 -35.94
C ASN A 230 -19.64 22.63 -35.46
N GLU A 231 -18.96 22.38 -34.34
CA GLU A 231 -18.70 21.00 -33.88
C GLU A 231 -20.00 20.26 -33.54
N TYR A 232 -20.94 20.93 -32.87
CA TYR A 232 -22.24 20.36 -32.55
C TYR A 232 -23.11 20.12 -33.79
N LEU A 233 -23.04 21.01 -34.78
CA LEU A 233 -23.74 20.84 -36.06
C LEU A 233 -23.22 19.62 -36.81
N TYR A 234 -21.90 19.47 -36.95
CA TYR A 234 -21.32 18.34 -37.67
C TYR A 234 -21.49 17.02 -36.92
N ALA A 235 -21.42 17.03 -35.58
CA ALA A 235 -21.70 15.85 -34.77
C ALA A 235 -23.17 15.40 -34.90
N SER A 236 -24.12 16.35 -34.84
CA SER A 236 -25.55 16.06 -35.03
C SER A 236 -25.84 15.60 -36.46
N GLY A 237 -25.21 16.23 -37.46
CA GLY A 237 -25.30 15.83 -38.86
C GLY A 237 -24.77 14.43 -39.13
N ALA A 238 -23.70 14.01 -38.45
CA ALA A 238 -23.17 12.65 -38.56
C ALA A 238 -24.15 11.60 -38.00
N LEU A 239 -24.81 11.89 -36.88
CA LEU A 239 -25.83 11.02 -36.29
C LEU A 239 -27.05 10.88 -37.21
N LEU A 240 -27.55 12.00 -37.74
CA LEU A 240 -28.69 12.00 -38.67
C LEU A 240 -28.37 11.28 -39.99
N ARG A 241 -27.14 11.44 -40.49
CA ARG A 241 -26.62 10.71 -41.66
C ARG A 241 -26.58 9.20 -41.42
N GLN A 242 -26.19 8.76 -40.22
CA GLN A 242 -26.17 7.34 -39.85
C GLN A 242 -27.59 6.76 -39.68
N ALA A 243 -28.54 7.57 -39.24
CA ALA A 243 -29.95 7.18 -39.07
C ALA A 243 -30.79 7.31 -40.37
N GLU A 244 -30.18 7.72 -41.49
CA GLU A 244 -30.86 7.97 -42.78
C GLU A 244 -31.97 9.03 -42.74
N CYS A 245 -31.96 9.91 -41.74
CA CYS A 245 -32.92 11.01 -41.57
C CYS A 245 -32.48 12.27 -42.33
N TRP A 246 -32.51 12.20 -43.67
CA TRP A 246 -31.99 13.25 -44.56
C TRP A 246 -32.84 14.54 -44.60
N ASP A 247 -34.14 14.42 -44.34
CA ASP A 247 -35.09 15.51 -44.20
C ASP A 247 -34.78 16.38 -42.96
N ALA A 248 -34.61 15.75 -41.80
CA ALA A 248 -34.24 16.44 -40.57
C ALA A 248 -32.84 17.08 -40.67
N MET A 249 -31.91 16.42 -41.37
CA MET A 249 -30.58 16.96 -41.63
C MET A 249 -30.65 18.21 -42.53
N PHE A 250 -31.48 18.17 -43.58
CA PHE A 250 -31.71 19.32 -44.45
C PHE A 250 -32.22 20.53 -43.65
N ASP A 251 -33.25 20.37 -42.81
CA ASP A 251 -33.83 21.48 -42.04
C ASP A 251 -32.79 22.17 -41.14
N ILE A 252 -31.96 21.38 -40.46
CA ILE A 252 -30.93 21.91 -39.56
C ILE A 252 -29.86 22.66 -40.36
N PHE A 253 -29.36 22.04 -41.43
CA PHE A 253 -28.31 22.67 -42.24
C PHE A 253 -28.85 23.91 -42.98
N TYR A 254 -30.13 23.93 -43.36
CA TYR A 254 -30.73 25.03 -44.09
C TYR A 254 -30.91 26.25 -43.20
N LYS A 255 -31.35 26.04 -41.94
CA LYS A 255 -31.39 27.09 -40.92
C LYS A 255 -30.01 27.72 -40.69
N VAL A 256 -28.97 26.90 -40.62
CA VAL A 256 -27.59 27.39 -40.47
C VAL A 256 -27.13 28.15 -41.70
N PHE A 257 -27.42 27.63 -42.90
CA PHE A 257 -27.09 28.29 -44.16
C PHE A 257 -27.73 29.68 -44.26
N ILE A 258 -29.03 29.81 -43.95
CA ILE A 258 -29.72 31.10 -43.96
C ILE A 258 -29.19 32.05 -42.88
N LYS A 259 -28.88 31.54 -41.67
CA LYS A 259 -28.24 32.33 -40.60
C LYS A 259 -26.88 32.89 -41.05
N GLU A 260 -26.07 32.08 -41.73
CA GLU A 260 -24.76 32.48 -42.23
C GLU A 260 -24.84 33.43 -43.43
N LEU A 261 -25.82 33.24 -44.32
CA LEU A 261 -26.07 34.13 -45.45
C LEU A 261 -26.63 35.48 -45.00
N ASN A 262 -27.49 35.48 -43.97
CA ASN A 262 -28.20 36.63 -43.41
C ASN A 262 -28.80 37.56 -44.48
N PRO A 263 -29.70 37.06 -45.35
CA PRO A 263 -30.30 37.88 -46.41
C PRO A 263 -31.25 38.94 -45.81
N PRO A 264 -31.27 40.17 -46.35
CA PRO A 264 -32.14 41.24 -45.87
C PRO A 264 -33.64 41.00 -46.18
N ASP A 265 -33.93 40.23 -47.23
CA ASP A 265 -35.28 39.92 -47.70
C ASP A 265 -35.49 38.40 -47.85
N GLU A 266 -36.74 37.94 -47.98
CA GLU A 266 -37.07 36.50 -48.12
C GLU A 266 -36.46 35.85 -49.38
N ASN A 267 -36.11 36.64 -50.41
CA ASN A 267 -35.48 36.13 -51.63
C ASN A 267 -33.95 36.04 -51.53
N TRP A 268 -33.47 35.05 -50.78
CA TRP A 268 -32.05 34.85 -50.56
C TRP A 268 -31.24 34.54 -51.84
N LEU A 269 -31.88 34.01 -52.89
CA LEU A 269 -31.23 33.71 -54.16
C LEU A 269 -30.84 34.99 -54.91
N GLU A 270 -31.69 36.02 -54.90
CA GLU A 270 -31.35 37.32 -55.49
C GLU A 270 -30.19 37.97 -54.72
N TYR A 271 -30.19 37.83 -53.40
CA TYR A 271 -29.08 38.28 -52.57
C TYR A 271 -27.78 37.54 -52.88
N TRP A 272 -27.84 36.23 -53.09
CA TRP A 272 -26.69 35.42 -53.54
C TRP A 272 -26.10 35.94 -54.86
N ARG A 273 -26.96 36.28 -55.83
CA ARG A 273 -26.55 36.87 -57.12
C ARG A 273 -25.94 38.27 -56.96
N LYS A 274 -26.54 39.14 -56.13
CA LYS A 274 -26.00 40.48 -55.83
C LYS A 274 -24.60 40.42 -55.23
N LEU A 275 -24.33 39.41 -54.40
CA LEU A 275 -23.03 39.18 -53.78
C LEU A 275 -21.98 38.59 -54.74
N ASN A 276 -22.36 38.27 -55.98
CA ASN A 276 -21.50 37.66 -57.00
C ASN A 276 -20.75 36.41 -56.48
N LEU A 277 -21.45 35.56 -55.73
CA LEU A 277 -20.88 34.35 -55.14
C LEU A 277 -20.79 33.22 -56.19
N ALA A 278 -19.79 32.35 -56.03
CA ALA A 278 -19.62 31.18 -56.88
C ALA A 278 -20.80 30.18 -56.75
N ASP A 279 -20.87 29.21 -57.66
CA ASP A 279 -21.86 28.13 -57.66
C ASP A 279 -23.33 28.58 -57.76
N ILE A 280 -23.62 29.61 -58.57
CA ILE A 280 -24.99 30.12 -58.79
C ILE A 280 -25.95 29.01 -59.23
N ASP A 281 -25.52 28.11 -60.11
CA ASP A 281 -26.35 26.99 -60.60
C ASP A 281 -26.83 26.09 -59.45
N LYS A 282 -25.97 25.85 -58.46
CA LYS A 282 -26.32 25.05 -57.27
C LYS A 282 -27.22 25.82 -56.30
N ALA A 283 -27.04 27.13 -56.19
CA ALA A 283 -27.93 27.98 -55.41
C ALA A 283 -29.35 28.01 -56.01
N GLU A 284 -29.46 28.07 -57.34
CA GLU A 284 -30.75 27.94 -58.03
C GLU A 284 -31.39 26.58 -57.82
N GLU A 285 -30.59 25.50 -57.88
CA GLU A 285 -31.06 24.15 -57.63
C GLU A 285 -31.64 23.99 -56.22
N LEU A 286 -30.92 24.47 -55.20
CA LEU A 286 -31.40 24.50 -53.81
C LEU A 286 -32.70 25.33 -53.70
N TYR A 287 -32.77 26.51 -54.32
CA TYR A 287 -33.95 27.37 -54.28
C TYR A 287 -35.18 26.71 -54.92
N ARG A 288 -34.99 26.03 -56.05
CA ARG A 288 -36.06 25.25 -56.72
C ARG A 288 -36.51 24.07 -55.87
N PHE A 289 -35.59 23.41 -55.17
CA PHE A 289 -35.91 22.32 -54.27
C PHE A 289 -36.78 22.79 -53.10
N ILE A 290 -36.40 23.90 -52.45
CA ILE A 290 -37.18 24.49 -51.34
C ILE A 290 -38.61 24.82 -51.77
N SER A 291 -38.76 25.36 -52.99
CA SER A 291 -40.08 25.69 -53.56
C SER A 291 -40.97 24.46 -53.84
N LYS A 292 -40.42 23.24 -53.75
CA LYS A 292 -41.10 21.97 -54.05
C LYS A 292 -41.24 21.04 -52.83
N ILE A 293 -40.74 21.43 -51.66
CA ILE A 293 -40.66 20.59 -50.45
C ILE A 293 -42.03 20.05 -50.00
N ASP A 294 -43.13 20.75 -50.32
CA ASP A 294 -44.50 20.31 -50.00
C ASP A 294 -44.98 19.08 -50.79
N VAL A 295 -44.21 18.63 -51.80
CA VAL A 295 -44.49 17.41 -52.58
C VAL A 295 -43.63 16.27 -52.06
N LYS A 296 -44.18 15.05 -51.94
CA LYS A 296 -43.45 13.84 -51.49
C LYS A 296 -42.12 13.68 -52.24
N THR A 297 -41.05 14.08 -51.58
CA THR A 297 -39.69 14.15 -52.13
C THR A 297 -38.92 12.88 -51.76
N ALA A 298 -38.15 12.32 -52.70
CA ALA A 298 -37.41 11.09 -52.45
C ALA A 298 -36.19 11.35 -51.53
N GLN A 299 -35.86 10.40 -50.63
CA GLN A 299 -34.69 10.54 -49.73
C GLN A 299 -33.36 10.78 -50.47
N LYS A 300 -33.23 10.23 -51.69
CA LYS A 300 -32.06 10.45 -52.55
C LYS A 300 -31.88 11.92 -52.95
N GLU A 301 -32.98 12.64 -53.13
CA GLU A 301 -32.99 14.06 -53.46
C GLU A 301 -32.54 14.89 -52.25
N TYR A 302 -33.06 14.61 -51.05
CA TYR A 302 -32.58 15.25 -49.81
C TYR A 302 -31.07 15.07 -49.60
N LYS A 303 -30.55 13.87 -49.82
CA LYS A 303 -29.11 13.60 -49.71
C LYS A 303 -28.28 14.46 -50.68
N HIS A 304 -28.75 14.64 -51.91
CA HIS A 304 -28.08 15.48 -52.90
C HIS A 304 -28.13 16.96 -52.51
N ILE A 305 -29.28 17.42 -52.02
CA ILE A 305 -29.48 18.81 -51.64
C ILE A 305 -28.69 19.18 -50.38
N VAL A 306 -28.61 18.30 -49.38
CA VAL A 306 -27.74 18.49 -48.21
C VAL A 306 -26.28 18.66 -48.63
N TYR A 307 -25.82 17.91 -49.63
CA TYR A 307 -24.47 18.07 -50.17
C TYR A 307 -24.27 19.44 -50.85
N ILE A 308 -25.24 19.89 -51.66
CA ILE A 308 -25.23 21.24 -52.26
C ILE A 308 -25.16 22.31 -51.17
N LEU A 309 -25.98 22.17 -50.13
CA LEU A 309 -26.08 23.10 -49.01
C LEU A 309 -24.77 23.20 -48.21
N GLU A 310 -24.09 22.08 -47.98
CA GLU A 310 -22.75 22.05 -47.38
C GLU A 310 -21.73 22.81 -48.24
N GLN A 311 -21.77 22.62 -49.57
CA GLN A 311 -20.87 23.34 -50.50
C GLN A 311 -21.12 24.85 -50.46
N LEU A 312 -22.37 25.28 -50.59
CA LEU A 312 -22.72 26.71 -50.56
C LEU A 312 -22.36 27.34 -49.20
N THR A 313 -22.60 26.64 -48.09
CA THR A 313 -22.20 27.10 -46.75
C THR A 313 -20.68 27.25 -46.62
N ASN A 314 -19.91 26.32 -47.22
CA ASN A 314 -18.44 26.44 -47.23
C ASN A 314 -17.96 27.63 -48.07
N THR A 315 -18.62 27.94 -49.20
CA THR A 315 -18.34 29.14 -49.99
C THR A 315 -18.53 30.42 -49.16
N LEU A 316 -19.59 30.49 -48.34
CA LEU A 316 -19.81 31.60 -47.42
C LEU A 316 -18.71 31.71 -46.34
N LYS A 317 -18.33 30.57 -45.74
CA LYS A 317 -17.27 30.52 -44.72
C LYS A 317 -15.92 30.97 -45.28
N GLN A 318 -15.54 30.51 -46.47
CA GLN A 318 -14.29 30.91 -47.13
C GLN A 318 -14.24 32.42 -47.42
N ARG A 319 -15.36 33.01 -47.87
CA ARG A 319 -15.45 34.46 -48.06
C ARG A 319 -15.30 35.22 -46.75
N ARG A 320 -15.96 34.77 -45.68
CA ARG A 320 -15.84 35.37 -44.34
C ARG A 320 -14.38 35.36 -43.89
N ASP A 321 -13.73 34.20 -43.92
CA ASP A 321 -12.34 34.04 -43.47
C ASP A 321 -11.35 34.84 -44.34
N GLY A 322 -11.62 34.96 -45.64
CA GLY A 322 -10.86 35.83 -46.55
C GLY A 322 -10.99 37.31 -46.19
N THR A 323 -12.19 37.77 -45.87
CA THR A 323 -12.47 39.17 -45.47
C THR A 323 -11.80 39.50 -44.12
N TRP A 324 -11.82 38.55 -43.17
CA TRP A 324 -11.14 38.69 -41.88
C TRP A 324 -9.60 38.77 -42.02
N LYS A 325 -9.01 38.03 -42.96
CA LYS A 325 -7.55 38.10 -43.23
C LYS A 325 -7.14 39.43 -43.85
N ILE A 326 -7.97 40.02 -44.72
CA ILE A 326 -7.74 41.36 -45.27
C ILE A 326 -7.79 42.41 -44.15
N TYR A 327 -8.79 42.34 -43.26
CA TYR A 327 -8.92 43.27 -42.15
C TYR A 327 -7.74 43.20 -41.15
N LYS A 328 -7.20 42.01 -40.87
CA LYS A 328 -6.01 41.86 -39.99
C LYS A 328 -4.70 42.33 -40.64
N GLY A 329 -4.62 42.39 -41.97
CA GLY A 329 -3.44 42.89 -42.69
C GLY A 329 -3.42 44.40 -42.90
N THR A 330 -4.47 45.11 -42.49
CA THR A 330 -4.62 46.57 -42.67
C THR A 330 -4.58 47.34 -41.33
N ILE A 331 -4.11 46.70 -40.25
CA ILE A 331 -3.85 47.32 -38.94
C ILE A 331 -2.35 47.41 -38.71
#